data_AF-A0A165JSZ9-F1
#
_entry.id   AF-A0A165JSZ9-F1
#
_cell.length_a   1.000
_cell.length_b   1.000
_cell.length_c   1.000
_cell.angle_alpha   90.00
_cell.angle_beta   90.00
_cell.angle_gamma   90.00
#
_symmetry.space_group_name_H-M   'P 1'
#
loop_
_entity.id
_entity.type
_entity.pdbx_description
1 polymer ?
#
loop_
_entity_poly.entity_id
_entity_poly.type
_entity_poly.pdbx_seq_one_letter_code
_entity_poly.pdbx_strand_id
1 'polypeptide(L)'
;PAAPAPDEPKIQPSDSALASNHAIVYALQIAPNILRTRYDAFGELGVLGWCDEFRELIDAIIETGFEGALFTSTREVALNTCGQLLRLDIDIKMQIIVIYLSAQVARLRRFLDGDLQYEDYPDLSFP
;
A
#
# COMPACT_ATOMS: atom_id res chain seq x y z
N PRO A 1 -18.24 -5.60 50.42
CA PRO A 1 -17.27 -5.09 49.42
C PRO A 1 -17.07 -6.12 48.31
N ALA A 2 -17.43 -5.77 47.07
CA ALA A 2 -17.22 -6.62 45.91
C ALA A 2 -15.73 -6.66 45.54
N ALA A 3 -15.21 -7.84 45.20
CA ALA A 3 -13.83 -8.00 44.75
C ALA A 3 -13.63 -7.32 43.38
N PRO A 4 -12.46 -6.70 43.12
CA PRO A 4 -12.18 -6.13 41.80
C PRO A 4 -12.14 -7.25 40.75
N ALA A 5 -12.77 -7.00 39.60
CA ALA A 5 -12.70 -7.91 38.46
C ALA A 5 -11.24 -8.08 38.00
N PRO A 6 -10.82 -9.25 37.51
CA PRO A 6 -9.49 -9.44 36.96
C PRO A 6 -9.28 -8.48 35.79
N ASP A 7 -8.16 -7.74 35.79
CA ASP A 7 -7.75 -6.93 34.64
C ASP A 7 -7.61 -7.84 33.40
N GLU A 8 -8.37 -7.55 32.35
CA GLU A 8 -8.21 -8.22 31.05
C GLU A 8 -6.76 -8.05 30.58
N PRO A 9 -6.06 -9.12 30.19
CA PRO A 9 -4.70 -9.00 29.68
C PRO A 9 -4.70 -8.13 28.42
N LYS A 10 -4.12 -6.93 28.51
CA LYS A 10 -3.80 -6.10 27.34
C LYS A 10 -2.87 -6.91 26.44
N ILE A 11 -3.38 -7.41 25.33
CA ILE A 11 -2.58 -8.06 24.29
C ILE A 11 -1.63 -7.00 23.73
N GLN A 12 -0.36 -7.09 24.10
CA GLN A 12 0.69 -6.23 23.53
C GLN A 12 1.19 -6.87 22.23
N PRO A 13 1.34 -6.10 21.13
CA PRO A 13 1.94 -6.61 19.91
C PRO A 13 3.35 -7.15 20.18
N SER A 14 3.76 -8.18 19.44
CA SER A 14 5.14 -8.65 19.52
C SER A 14 6.11 -7.62 18.91
N ASP A 15 7.36 -7.60 19.38
CA ASP A 15 8.40 -6.71 18.84
C ASP A 15 8.61 -6.90 17.34
N SER A 16 8.45 -8.13 16.85
CA SER A 16 8.52 -8.45 15.43
C SER A 16 7.38 -7.79 14.64
N ALA A 17 6.14 -7.85 15.15
CA ALA A 17 5.01 -7.18 14.50
C ALA A 17 5.20 -5.67 14.47
N LEU A 18 5.71 -5.08 15.56
CA LEU A 18 6.01 -3.65 15.61
C LEU A 18 7.06 -3.26 14.56
N ALA A 19 8.16 -4.02 14.45
CA ALA A 19 9.22 -3.77 13.48
C ALA A 19 8.73 -3.89 12.04
N SER A 20 7.97 -4.94 11.70
CA SER A 20 7.40 -5.14 10.37
C SER A 20 6.47 -4.00 9.97
N ASN A 21 5.55 -3.61 10.87
CA ASN A 21 4.64 -2.49 10.60
C ASN A 21 5.40 -1.18 10.39
N HIS A 22 6.43 -0.89 11.19
CA HIS A 22 7.24 0.32 11.01
C HIS A 22 7.98 0.33 9.67
N ALA A 23 8.55 -0.80 9.26
CA ALA A 23 9.22 -0.94 7.97
C ALA A 23 8.24 -0.74 6.80
N ILE A 24 7.05 -1.34 6.87
CA ILE A 24 5.99 -1.17 5.88
C ILE A 24 5.56 0.30 5.79
N VAL A 25 5.28 0.94 6.93
CA VAL A 25 4.86 2.35 6.96
C VAL A 25 5.93 3.24 6.34
N TYR A 26 7.20 3.03 6.69
CA TYR A 26 8.31 3.78 6.09
C TYR A 26 8.35 3.62 4.57
N ALA A 27 8.28 2.38 4.07
CA ALA A 27 8.28 2.09 2.64
C ALA A 27 7.09 2.75 1.91
N LEU A 28 5.89 2.70 2.50
CA LEU A 28 4.68 3.32 1.96
C LEU A 28 4.75 4.85 1.92
N GLN A 29 5.40 5.48 2.90
CA GLN A 29 5.55 6.94 2.96
C GLN A 29 6.50 7.47 1.89
N ILE A 30 7.55 6.72 1.56
CA ILE A 30 8.52 7.13 0.54
C ILE A 30 8.14 6.66 -0.87
N ALA A 31 7.24 5.68 -1.00
CA ALA A 31 6.82 5.08 -2.27
C ALA A 31 6.45 6.11 -3.37
N PRO A 32 5.61 7.14 -3.12
CA PRO A 32 5.27 8.12 -4.15
C PRO A 32 6.49 8.91 -4.66
N ASN A 33 7.41 9.26 -3.76
CA ASN A 33 8.63 9.98 -4.11
C ASN A 33 9.58 9.08 -4.92
N ILE A 34 9.70 7.80 -4.57
CA ILE A 34 10.51 6.84 -5.31
C ILE A 34 9.93 6.65 -6.72
N LEU A 35 8.63 6.43 -6.85
CA LEU A 35 7.97 6.31 -8.15
C LEU A 35 8.25 7.53 -9.03
N ARG A 36 8.09 8.74 -8.48
CA ARG A 36 8.40 9.98 -9.20
C ARG A 36 9.87 10.05 -9.62
N THR A 37 10.78 9.73 -8.71
CA THR A 37 12.24 9.72 -8.99
C THR A 37 12.59 8.71 -10.09
N ARG A 38 11.97 7.52 -10.09
CA ARG A 38 12.16 6.49 -11.12
C ARG A 38 11.63 6.95 -12.46
N TYR A 39 10.48 7.61 -12.48
CA TYR A 39 9.93 8.21 -13.68
C TYR A 39 10.84 9.32 -14.22
N ASP A 40 11.32 10.24 -13.38
CA ASP A 40 12.20 11.32 -13.82
C ASP A 40 13.53 10.78 -14.39
N ALA A 41 14.02 9.64 -13.89
CA ALA A 41 15.27 9.03 -14.34
C ALA A 41 15.14 8.15 -15.60
N PHE A 42 14.04 7.39 -15.73
CA PHE A 42 13.90 6.35 -16.76
C PHE A 42 12.58 6.41 -17.53
N GLY A 43 11.79 7.46 -17.33
CA GLY A 43 10.46 7.61 -17.90
C GLY A 43 9.52 6.49 -17.49
N GLU A 44 8.64 6.09 -18.40
CA GLU A 44 7.62 5.07 -18.17
C GLU A 44 8.21 3.68 -17.83
N LEU A 45 9.40 3.34 -18.36
CA LEU A 45 10.09 2.09 -17.99
C LEU A 45 10.53 2.09 -16.52
N GLY A 46 10.84 3.27 -15.95
CA GLY A 46 11.10 3.41 -14.53
C GLY A 46 9.88 3.11 -13.68
N VAL A 47 8.70 3.53 -14.13
CA VAL A 47 7.42 3.20 -13.48
C VAL A 47 7.16 1.70 -13.55
N LEU A 48 7.37 1.09 -14.71
CA LEU A 48 7.20 -0.35 -14.90
C LEU A 48 8.10 -1.16 -13.95
N GLY A 49 9.40 -0.84 -13.88
CA GLY A 49 10.33 -1.53 -12.98
C GLY A 49 9.99 -1.30 -11.50
N TRP A 50 9.54 -0.11 -11.13
CA TRP A 50 9.11 0.17 -9.76
C TRP A 50 7.83 -0.59 -9.37
N CYS A 51 6.93 -0.88 -10.32
CA CYS A 51 5.73 -1.66 -10.03
C CYS A 51 6.06 -3.06 -9.49
N ASP A 52 7.19 -3.65 -9.89
CA ASP A 52 7.65 -4.92 -9.34
C ASP A 52 8.13 -4.78 -7.89
N GLU A 53 8.88 -3.72 -7.55
CA GLU A 53 9.24 -3.40 -6.16
C GLU A 53 7.99 -3.17 -5.30
N PHE A 54 6.99 -2.46 -5.84
CA PHE A 54 5.73 -2.21 -5.15
C PHE A 54 4.91 -3.48 -4.95
N ARG A 55 4.94 -4.41 -5.90
CA ARG A 55 4.28 -5.72 -5.78
C ARG A 55 4.84 -6.52 -4.61
N GLU A 56 6.16 -6.56 -4.43
CA GLU A 56 6.79 -7.23 -3.29
C GLU A 56 6.36 -6.59 -1.95
N LEU A 57 6.25 -5.26 -1.91
CA LEU A 57 5.71 -4.56 -0.73
C LEU A 57 4.25 -4.96 -0.45
N ILE A 58 3.41 -5.08 -1.49
CA ILE A 58 2.03 -5.56 -1.35
C ILE A 58 2.00 -6.99 -0.79
N ASP A 59 2.86 -7.87 -1.29
CA ASP A 59 2.94 -9.26 -0.82
C ASP A 59 3.32 -9.32 0.66
N ALA A 60 4.30 -8.53 1.10
CA ALA A 60 4.68 -8.43 2.51
C ALA A 60 3.55 -7.87 3.41
N ILE A 61 2.78 -6.89 2.92
CA ILE A 61 1.60 -6.35 3.64
C ILE A 61 0.53 -7.42 3.78
N ILE A 62 0.28 -8.18 2.72
CA ILE A 62 -0.72 -9.25 2.69
C ILE A 62 -0.34 -10.36 3.67
N GLU A 63 0.91 -10.81 3.64
CA GLU A 63 1.45 -11.81 4.57
C GLU A 63 1.30 -11.36 6.03
N THR A 64 1.75 -10.14 6.34
CA THR A 64 1.64 -9.55 7.69
C THR A 64 0.17 -9.47 8.16
N GLY A 65 -0.76 -9.19 7.25
CA GLY A 65 -2.18 -9.15 7.59
C GLY A 65 -2.81 -10.53 7.75
N PHE A 66 -2.38 -11.55 7.00
CA PHE A 66 -2.82 -12.93 7.21
C PHE A 66 -2.33 -13.50 8.54
N GLU A 67 -1.16 -13.08 9.02
CA GLU A 67 -0.66 -13.41 10.35
C GLU A 67 -1.42 -12.71 11.48
N GLY A 68 -2.33 -11.78 11.17
CA GLY A 68 -3.04 -10.96 12.15
C GLY A 68 -2.15 -9.91 12.83
N ALA A 69 -0.98 -9.63 12.26
CA ALA A 69 0.01 -8.71 12.82
C ALA A 69 -0.08 -7.29 12.22
N LEU A 70 -0.88 -7.07 11.17
CA LEU A 70 -1.00 -5.78 10.49
C LEU A 70 -1.83 -4.79 11.32
N PHE A 71 -1.25 -3.63 11.62
CA PHE A 71 -1.92 -2.60 12.42
C PHE A 71 -2.94 -1.81 11.59
N THR A 72 -4.00 -1.34 12.26
CA THR A 72 -5.01 -0.46 11.65
C THR A 72 -4.39 0.83 11.11
N SER A 73 -3.46 1.44 11.84
CA SER A 73 -2.74 2.64 11.38
C SER A 73 -1.91 2.37 10.12
N THR A 74 -1.28 1.20 10.02
CA THR A 74 -0.55 0.79 8.82
C THR A 74 -1.48 0.63 7.62
N ARG A 75 -2.68 0.07 7.83
CA ARG A 75 -3.72 -0.05 6.80
C ARG A 75 -4.17 1.32 6.28
N GLU A 76 -4.41 2.27 7.18
CA GLU A 76 -4.79 3.64 6.81
C GLU A 76 -3.71 4.33 5.97
N VAL A 77 -2.43 4.19 6.37
CA VAL A 77 -1.30 4.70 5.59
C VAL A 77 -1.26 4.06 4.20
N ALA A 78 -1.43 2.74 4.11
CA ALA A 78 -1.40 2.03 2.83
C ALA A 78 -2.53 2.47 1.88
N LEU A 79 -3.75 2.66 2.40
CA LEU A 79 -4.88 3.20 1.63
C LEU A 79 -4.63 4.64 1.18
N ASN A 80 -4.05 5.47 2.05
CA ASN A 80 -3.69 6.84 1.70
C ASN A 80 -2.63 6.87 0.58
N THR A 81 -1.56 6.07 0.72
CA THR A 81 -0.51 5.92 -0.29
C THR A 81 -1.09 5.48 -1.63
N CYS A 82 -2.04 4.54 -1.66
CA CYS A 82 -2.72 4.15 -2.90
C CYS A 82 -3.34 5.36 -3.63
N GLY A 83 -4.04 6.24 -2.90
CA GLY A 83 -4.60 7.46 -3.47
C GLY A 83 -3.54 8.47 -3.92
N GLN A 84 -2.42 8.57 -3.19
CA GLN A 84 -1.30 9.44 -3.59
C GLN A 84 -0.66 8.96 -4.89
N LEU A 85 -0.43 7.65 -5.03
CA LEU A 85 0.18 7.06 -6.23
C LEU A 85 -0.63 7.35 -7.50
N LEU A 86 -1.96 7.26 -7.43
CA LEU A 86 -2.84 7.52 -8.57
C LEU A 86 -2.97 9.01 -8.91
N ARG A 87 -2.70 9.92 -7.96
CA ARG A 87 -2.76 11.38 -8.14
C ARG A 87 -1.42 12.01 -8.48
N LEU A 88 -0.35 11.22 -8.57
CA LEU A 88 0.95 11.73 -8.99
C LEU A 88 0.84 12.27 -10.42
N ASP A 89 1.34 13.50 -10.60
CA ASP A 89 1.39 14.16 -11.89
C ASP A 89 2.53 13.58 -12.74
N ILE A 90 2.29 12.39 -13.29
CA ILE A 90 3.20 11.62 -14.14
C ILE A 90 2.49 11.32 -15.47
N ASP A 91 3.04 11.80 -16.59
CA ASP A 91 2.48 11.60 -17.93
C ASP A 91 2.90 10.24 -18.51
N ILE A 92 2.11 9.19 -18.22
CA ILE A 92 2.33 7.84 -18.76
C ILE A 92 1.49 7.66 -20.03
N LYS A 93 2.13 7.62 -21.19
CA LYS A 93 1.48 7.44 -22.49
C LYS A 93 1.15 5.98 -22.76
N MET A 94 2.00 5.05 -22.34
CA MET A 94 1.73 3.62 -22.48
C MET A 94 0.61 3.17 -21.52
N GLN A 95 -0.60 3.02 -22.07
CA GLN A 95 -1.79 2.58 -21.32
C GLN A 95 -1.56 1.24 -20.58
N ILE A 96 -0.73 0.34 -21.10
CA ILE A 96 -0.43 -0.93 -20.42
C ILE A 96 0.27 -0.74 -19.06
N ILE A 97 1.08 0.31 -18.92
CA ILE A 97 1.78 0.62 -17.66
C ILE A 97 0.80 1.25 -16.68
N VAL A 98 -0.10 2.12 -17.16
CA VAL A 98 -1.20 2.67 -16.35
C VAL A 98 -2.08 1.55 -15.80
N ILE A 99 -2.44 0.58 -16.64
CA ILE A 99 -3.21 -0.62 -16.25
C ILE A 99 -2.44 -1.43 -15.21
N TYR A 100 -1.14 -1.67 -15.41
CA TYR A 100 -0.35 -2.47 -14.48
C TYR A 100 -0.22 -1.80 -13.11
N LEU A 101 0.11 -0.51 -13.07
CA LEU A 101 0.17 0.27 -11.83
C LEU A 101 -1.19 0.27 -11.11
N SER A 102 -2.27 0.54 -11.85
CA SER A 102 -3.63 0.54 -11.31
C SER A 102 -4.04 -0.83 -10.77
N ALA A 103 -3.63 -1.91 -11.43
CA ALA A 103 -3.87 -3.27 -10.97
C ALA A 103 -3.15 -3.57 -9.64
N GLN A 104 -1.92 -3.10 -9.45
CA GLN A 104 -1.22 -3.24 -8.16
C GLN A 104 -1.94 -2.45 -7.06
N VAL A 105 -2.35 -1.20 -7.33
CA VAL A 105 -3.11 -0.39 -6.39
C VAL A 105 -4.46 -1.04 -6.04
N ALA A 106 -5.19 -1.55 -7.04
CA ALA A 106 -6.45 -2.26 -6.84
C ALA A 106 -6.28 -3.54 -6.03
N ARG A 107 -5.20 -4.29 -6.26
CA ARG A 107 -4.87 -5.49 -5.49
C ARG A 107 -4.66 -5.17 -4.01
N LEU A 108 -3.91 -4.13 -3.70
CA LEU A 108 -3.69 -3.69 -2.32
C LEU A 108 -5.00 -3.20 -1.67
N ARG A 109 -5.75 -2.34 -2.35
CA ARG A 109 -7.05 -1.84 -1.84
C ARG A 109 -8.03 -2.96 -1.56
N ARG A 110 -8.14 -3.95 -2.45
CA ARG A 110 -9.03 -5.11 -2.26
C ARG A 110 -8.68 -5.92 -1.01
N PHE A 111 -7.39 -6.02 -0.67
CA PHE A 111 -6.96 -6.68 0.55
C PHE A 111 -7.28 -5.85 1.80
N LEU A 112 -7.02 -4.55 1.75
CA LEU A 112 -7.19 -3.66 2.90
C LEU A 112 -8.67 -3.34 3.19
N ASP A 113 -9.47 -3.18 2.14
CA ASP A 113 -10.84 -2.68 2.19
C ASP A 113 -11.69 -3.23 1.02
N GLY A 114 -11.92 -4.55 1.04
CA GLY A 114 -12.53 -5.29 -0.08
C GLY A 114 -13.98 -4.94 -0.41
N ASP A 115 -14.70 -4.28 0.48
CA ASP A 115 -16.11 -3.90 0.28
C ASP A 115 -16.26 -2.52 -0.39
N LEU A 116 -15.22 -1.69 -0.37
CA LEU A 116 -15.24 -0.35 -0.95
C LEU A 116 -14.91 -0.39 -2.44
N GLN A 117 -15.76 0.29 -3.22
CA GLN A 117 -15.49 0.56 -4.63
C GLN A 117 -14.78 1.90 -4.77
N TYR A 118 -13.71 1.90 -5.57
CA TYR A 118 -12.90 3.09 -5.83
C TYR A 118 -13.06 3.51 -7.30
N GLU A 119 -13.32 4.79 -7.51
CA GLU A 119 -13.56 5.39 -8.85
C GLU A 119 -12.44 6.35 -9.27
N ASP A 120 -11.36 6.47 -8.47
CA ASP A 120 -10.23 7.38 -8.71
C ASP A 120 -9.12 6.76 -9.56
N TYR A 121 -9.42 5.67 -10.29
CA TYR A 121 -8.48 5.07 -11.23
C TYR A 121 -8.38 5.92 -12.51
N PRO A 122 -7.20 5.98 -13.16
CA PRO A 122 -7.02 6.74 -14.39
C PRO A 122 -7.91 6.21 -15.51
N ASP A 123 -8.52 7.11 -16.27
CA ASP A 123 -9.26 6.74 -17.48
C ASP A 123 -8.30 6.19 -18.54
N LEU A 124 -8.62 5.01 -19.05
CA LEU A 124 -7.87 4.39 -20.13
C LEU A 124 -8.37 4.93 -21.47
N SER A 125 -7.56 5.78 -22.11
CA SER A 125 -7.82 6.23 -23.47
C SER A 125 -7.24 5.20 -24.44
N PHE A 126 -8.07 4.25 -24.87
CA PHE A 126 -7.74 3.39 -26.00
C PHE A 126 -8.07 4.13 -27.30
N PRO A 127 -7.12 4.29 -28.24
CA PRO A 127 -7.39 4.87 -29.55
C PRO A 127 -8.32 4.00 -30.41
#